data_AF-A0A920URA2-F1
#
_entry.id   AF-A0A920URA2-F1
#
_cell.length_a   1.000
_cell.length_b   1.000
_cell.length_c   1.000
_cell.angle_alpha   90.00
_cell.angle_beta   90.00
_cell.angle_gamma   90.00
#
_symmetry.space_group_name_H-M   'P 1'
#
loop_
_entity.id
_entity.type
_entity.pdbx_description
1 polymer ?
#
loop_
_entity_poly.entity_id
_entity_poly.type
_entity_poly.pdbx_seq_one_letter_code
_entity_poly.pdbx_strand_id
1 'polypeptide(L)' 'MGFVTDAGTPGISDPGASLVKAALVAGHTVVPLPGASALTTALSITGWSFDRFLFLGFLPRKKQSEYRSWKV' A
#
# COMPACT_ATOMS: atom_id res chain seq x y z
N MET A 1 15.33 14.55 6.35
CA MET A 1 14.08 14.15 7.05
C MET A 1 13.70 12.75 6.61
N GLY A 2 13.18 11.91 7.51
CA GLY A 2 12.67 10.58 7.19
C GLY A 2 11.17 10.51 7.44
N PHE A 3 10.44 9.77 6.60
CA PHE A 3 9.03 9.45 6.79
C PHE A 3 8.90 7.94 6.97
N VAL A 4 8.30 7.54 8.07
CA VAL A 4 8.11 6.13 8.45
C VAL A 4 6.68 5.93 8.94
N THR A 5 6.22 4.69 8.86
CA THR A 5 4.97 4.22 9.48
C THR A 5 5.31 3.14 10.49
N ASP A 6 4.32 2.67 11.26
CA ASP A 6 4.54 1.64 12.28
C ASP A 6 5.09 0.34 11.67
N ALA A 7 4.71 0.02 10.42
CA ALA A 7 5.23 -1.14 9.70
C ALA A 7 5.18 -0.99 8.18
N GLY A 8 6.12 -1.67 7.52
CA GLY A 8 6.06 -1.92 6.07
C GLY A 8 6.56 -0.77 5.22
N THR A 9 5.83 -0.48 4.13
CA THR A 9 6.18 0.55 3.14
C THR A 9 5.34 1.80 3.37
N PRO A 10 5.93 2.92 3.85
CA PRO A 10 5.19 4.13 4.16
C PRO A 10 4.33 4.62 2.98
N GLY A 11 3.05 4.91 3.24
CA GLY A 11 2.10 5.39 2.25
C GLY A 11 1.30 4.30 1.53
N ILE A 12 1.60 3.01 1.73
CA ILE A 12 0.72 1.90 1.34
C ILE A 12 -0.17 1.57 2.53
N SER A 13 -1.49 1.73 2.40
CA SER A 13 -2.48 1.52 3.48
C SER A 13 -2.38 2.47 4.70
N ASP A 14 -1.45 3.42 4.68
CA ASP A 14 -1.21 4.44 5.71
C ASP A 14 -1.39 5.86 5.13
N PRO A 15 -1.61 6.90 5.96
CA PRO A 15 -1.90 8.28 5.51
C PRO A 15 -0.69 9.07 4.94
N GLY A 16 0.18 8.45 4.15
CA GLY A 16 1.42 9.08 3.64
C GLY A 16 1.30 9.83 2.30
N ALA A 17 0.27 9.54 1.49
CA ALA A 17 0.18 10.05 0.12
C ALA A 17 0.08 11.58 0.05
N SER A 18 -0.65 12.19 0.98
CA SER A 18 -0.81 13.65 1.05
C SER A 18 0.51 14.35 1.37
N LEU A 19 1.32 13.80 2.28
CA LEU A 19 2.64 14.33 2.62
C LEU A 19 3.60 14.28 1.42
N VAL A 20 3.68 13.13 0.75
CA VAL A 20 4.52 12.97 -0.44
C VAL A 20 4.09 13.95 -1.53
N LYS A 21 2.78 14.09 -1.77
CA LYS A 21 2.24 15.05 -2.74
C LYS A 21 2.64 16.49 -2.41
N ALA A 22 2.51 16.91 -1.15
CA ALA A 22 2.88 18.26 -0.72
C ALA A 22 4.38 18.53 -0.91
N ALA A 23 5.24 17.56 -0.56
CA ALA A 23 6.69 17.67 -0.76
C ALA A 23 7.06 17.84 -2.24
N LEU A 24 6.44 17.05 -3.12
CA LEU A 24 6.66 17.15 -4.57
C LEU A 24 6.20 18.50 -5.13
N VAL A 25 5.02 19.00 -4.71
CA VAL A 25 4.51 20.32 -5.13
C VAL A 25 5.42 21.46 -4.66
N ALA A 26 6.03 21.32 -3.49
CA ALA A 26 7.00 22.27 -2.96
C ALA A 26 8.39 22.19 -3.65
N GLY A 27 8.57 21.31 -4.64
CA GLY A 27 9.84 21.15 -5.36
C GLY A 27 10.89 20.34 -4.59
N HIS A 28 10.51 19.62 -3.54
CA HIS A 28 11.43 18.75 -2.82
C HIS A 28 11.61 17.41 -3.54
N THR A 29 12.84 16.89 -3.51
CA THR A 29 13.15 15.54 -3.96
C THR A 29 12.61 14.52 -2.95
N VAL A 30 11.79 13.59 -3.43
CA VAL A 30 11.33 12.42 -2.66
C VAL A 30 12.04 11.19 -3.19
N VAL A 31 12.82 10.52 -2.34
CA VAL A 31 13.57 9.32 -2.71
C VAL A 31 12.99 8.11 -1.97
N PRO A 32 12.41 7.12 -2.67
CA PRO A 32 11.93 5.90 -2.02
C PRO A 32 13.11 5.00 -1.64
N LEU A 33 13.00 4.34 -0.48
CA LEU A 33 13.94 3.29 -0.06
C LEU A 33 13.24 1.93 -0.15
N PRO A 34 13.87 0.92 -0.78
CA PRO A 34 13.33 -0.44 -0.75
C PRO A 34 13.30 -0.96 0.69
N GLY A 35 12.29 -1.75 1.04
CA GLY A 35 12.10 -2.20 2.40
C GLY A 35 11.04 -3.29 2.53
N ALA A 36 10.71 -3.62 3.78
CA ALA A 36 9.72 -4.65 4.09
C ALA A 36 8.34 -4.28 3.55
N SER A 37 7.64 -5.25 2.95
CA SER A 37 6.27 -5.10 2.48
C SER A 37 5.53 -6.42 2.65
N ALA A 38 4.45 -6.40 3.44
CA ALA A 38 3.61 -7.58 3.65
C ALA A 38 3.05 -8.15 2.34
N LEU A 39 2.81 -7.28 1.33
CA LEU A 39 2.30 -7.68 0.02
C LEU A 39 3.29 -8.57 -0.73
N THR A 40 4.51 -8.09 -0.94
CA THR A 40 5.53 -8.84 -1.68
C THR A 40 5.98 -10.08 -0.90
N THR A 41 6.05 -9.99 0.42
CA THR A 41 6.36 -11.15 1.27
C THR A 41 5.30 -12.24 1.12
N ALA A 42 4.01 -11.92 1.22
CA ALA A 42 2.94 -12.89 1.04
C ALA A 42 2.92 -13.50 -0.38
N LEU A 43 3.09 -12.66 -1.41
CA LEU A 43 3.11 -13.13 -2.80
C LEU A 43 4.31 -14.05 -3.09
N SER A 44 5.47 -13.80 -2.49
CA SER A 44 6.69 -14.57 -2.76
C SER A 44 6.61 -16.05 -2.36
N ILE A 45 5.67 -16.43 -1.50
CA ILE A 45 5.54 -17.80 -0.96
C ILE A 45 4.30 -18.55 -1.45
N THR A 46 3.52 -17.99 -2.38
CA THR A 46 2.29 -18.65 -2.88
C THR A 46 2.56 -19.82 -3.80
N GLY A 47 3.79 -19.92 -4.34
CA GLY A 47 4.15 -20.88 -5.38
C GLY A 47 3.61 -20.53 -6.77
N TRP A 48 3.06 -19.33 -6.96
CA TRP A 48 2.56 -18.87 -8.26
C TRP A 48 3.55 -17.93 -8.95
N SER A 49 3.63 -18.02 -10.28
CA SER A 49 4.28 -16.98 -11.09
C SER A 49 3.28 -15.86 -11.30
N PHE A 50 3.59 -14.66 -10.82
CA PHE A 50 2.76 -13.48 -11.03
C PHE A 50 3.42 -12.52 -12.00
N ASP A 51 2.81 -12.30 -13.16
CA ASP A 51 3.15 -11.14 -13.99
C ASP A 51 2.47 -9.87 -13.45
N ARG A 52 1.32 -10.05 -12.78
CA ARG A 52 0.47 -8.99 -12.23
C ARG A 52 -0.28 -9.49 -11.00
N PHE A 53 -0.54 -8.58 -10.07
CA PHE A 53 -1.44 -8.80 -8.93
C PHE A 53 -2.25 -7.52 -8.68
N LEU A 54 -3.39 -7.64 -8.01
CA LEU A 54 -4.22 -6.51 -7.60
C LEU A 54 -4.24 -6.38 -6.08
N PHE A 55 -3.86 -5.21 -5.58
CA PHE A 55 -3.98 -4.87 -4.17
C PHE A 55 -5.19 -3.96 -3.95
N LEU A 56 -6.11 -4.39 -3.09
CA LEU A 56 -7.40 -3.72 -2.83
C LEU A 56 -7.48 -3.05 -1.46
N GLY A 57 -6.41 -3.11 -0.67
CA GLY A 57 -6.45 -2.63 0.72
C GLY A 57 -7.26 -3.54 1.63
N PHE A 58 -8.03 -2.92 2.52
CA PHE A 58 -8.79 -3.63 3.55
C PHE A 58 -10.26 -3.80 3.17
N LEU A 59 -10.83 -4.93 3.57
CA LEU A 59 -12.27 -5.17 3.45
C LEU A 59 -13.09 -4.14 4.26
N PRO A 60 -14.32 -3.80 3.83
CA PRO A 60 -15.22 -2.94 4.58
C PRO A 60 -15.49 -3.47 6.00
N ARG A 61 -15.55 -2.57 6.98
CA ARG A 61 -15.76 -2.93 8.40
C ARG A 61 -17.18 -3.38 8.73
N LYS A 62 -18.20 -3.01 7.93
CA LYS A 62 -19.61 -3.35 8.20
C LYS A 62 -19.98 -4.69 7.54
N LYS A 63 -20.60 -5.59 8.31
CA LYS A 63 -21.07 -6.88 7.81
C LYS A 63 -22.38 -6.71 7.02
N GLN A 64 -22.37 -7.26 5.79
CA GLN A 64 -23.49 -7.89 5.08
C GLN A 64 -24.07 -7.18 3.84
N SER A 65 -24.22 -5.85 3.76
CA SER A 65 -24.74 -5.21 2.52
C SER A 65 -23.68 -4.89 1.47
N GLU A 66 -22.40 -4.79 1.86
CA GLU A 66 -21.31 -4.30 1.00
C GLU A 66 -20.44 -5.41 0.39
N TYR A 67 -20.60 -6.68 0.79
CA TYR A 67 -19.85 -7.79 0.17
C TYR A 67 -20.17 -7.98 -1.31
N ARG A 68 -21.35 -7.53 -1.76
CA ARG A 68 -21.77 -7.63 -3.17
C ARG A 68 -21.01 -6.67 -4.09
N SER A 69 -20.49 -5.54 -3.59
CA SER A 69 -19.72 -4.57 -4.38
C SER A 69 -18.22 -4.89 -4.41
N TRP A 70 -17.73 -5.77 -3.52
CA TRP A 70 -16.35 -6.26 -3.50
C TRP A 70 -16.10 -7.44 -4.45
N LYS A 71 -16.93 -7.58 -5.49
CA LYS A 71 -16.66 -8.50 -6.61
C LYS A 71 -15.72 -7.81 -7.57
N VAL A 72 -14.44 -8.16 -7.51
CA VAL A 72 -13.45 -7.86 -8.55
C VAL A 72 -13.58 -8.90 -9.66
#